data_AF-A0A9D3TGR0-F1
#
_entry.id   AF-A0A9D3TGR0-F1
#
_cell.length_a   1.000
_cell.length_b   1.000
_cell.length_c   1.000
_cell.angle_alpha   90.00
_cell.angle_beta   90.00
_cell.angle_gamma   90.00
#
_symmetry.space_group_name_H-M   'P 1'
#
loop_
_entity.id
_entity.type
_entity.pdbx_description
1 polymer ?
#
loop_
_entity_poly.entity_id
_entity_poly.type
_entity_poly.pdbx_seq_one_letter_code
_entity_poly.pdbx_strand_id
1 'polypeptide(L)'
;MDKQHLLSDQDDPSASFASTQQYPAVAGADAMGSSQPMDSGATVPPADIMDRVPGYEGMGAGDLPPPYPGPPQPEGLKPRSPDREWQIPAISEELAKEALLEYVSSKCCYSKKPVEEMIFSDLQSHNTFRYSLETFTESRSTEWASVPYTGQVADGYMGAAPGPWDIAVPVPAMFQDNTKEVRIPHTSSVKMRCMVCNGVGSIHGSRRCPCCSGNGQVR
;
A
#
# COMPACT_ATOMS: atom_id res chain seq x y z
N MET A 1 39.53 -20.32 -15.40
CA MET A 1 38.79 -19.87 -16.60
C MET A 1 37.35 -19.78 -16.17
N ASP A 2 37.04 -18.58 -15.70
CA ASP A 2 35.87 -18.22 -14.93
C ASP A 2 34.59 -18.36 -15.76
N LYS A 3 33.63 -19.14 -15.24
CA LYS A 3 32.28 -19.27 -15.79
C LYS A 3 31.46 -18.08 -15.30
N GLN A 4 31.34 -17.04 -16.11
CA GLN A 4 30.38 -15.98 -15.83
C GLN A 4 28.97 -16.49 -16.18
N HIS A 5 28.12 -16.55 -15.15
CA HIS A 5 26.71 -16.90 -15.24
C HIS A 5 25.96 -15.74 -15.90
N LEU A 6 25.69 -15.84 -17.20
CA LEU A 6 25.06 -14.78 -18.00
C LEU A 6 23.56 -14.54 -17.71
N LEU A 7 23.00 -15.20 -16.69
CA LEU A 7 21.58 -15.12 -16.32
C LEU A 7 21.35 -14.83 -14.83
N SER A 8 22.32 -14.26 -14.11
CA SER A 8 22.24 -14.18 -12.63
C SER A 8 21.31 -13.12 -12.04
N ASP A 9 20.85 -12.09 -12.74
CA ASP A 9 20.29 -10.92 -12.05
C ASP A 9 18.86 -10.53 -12.46
N GLN A 10 17.94 -11.48 -12.66
CA GLN A 10 16.50 -11.15 -12.76
C GLN A 10 15.50 -12.12 -12.11
N ASP A 11 15.93 -13.06 -11.27
CA ASP A 11 15.00 -13.89 -10.50
C ASP A 11 15.16 -13.61 -9.00
N ASP A 12 14.33 -12.72 -8.48
CA ASP A 12 14.05 -12.62 -7.05
C ASP A 12 13.09 -13.79 -6.69
N PRO A 13 13.50 -14.80 -5.89
CA PRO A 13 12.63 -15.92 -5.57
C PRO A 13 11.76 -15.55 -4.36
N SER A 14 10.74 -14.71 -4.56
CA SER A 14 9.73 -14.49 -3.53
C SER A 14 8.33 -14.22 -4.10
N ALA A 15 7.83 -15.12 -4.94
CA ALA A 15 6.40 -15.15 -5.26
C ALA A 15 5.90 -16.58 -5.51
N SER A 16 5.91 -17.40 -4.47
CA SER A 16 5.13 -18.64 -4.44
C SER A 16 3.75 -18.35 -3.87
N PHE A 17 2.73 -18.20 -4.72
CA PHE A 17 1.35 -18.44 -4.29
C PHE A 17 0.57 -19.22 -5.36
N ALA A 18 0.45 -20.51 -5.11
CA ALA A 18 -0.55 -21.36 -5.72
C ALA A 18 -1.93 -20.93 -5.22
N SER A 19 -2.82 -20.52 -6.12
CA SER A 19 -4.23 -20.26 -5.82
C SER A 19 -5.04 -21.51 -6.12
N THR A 20 -5.30 -22.32 -5.09
CA THR A 20 -6.40 -23.29 -5.08
C THR A 20 -7.46 -22.75 -4.12
N GLN A 21 -8.45 -22.04 -4.65
CA GLN A 21 -9.63 -21.66 -3.87
C GLN A 21 -10.55 -22.89 -3.72
N GLN A 22 -10.60 -23.42 -2.50
CA GLN A 22 -11.59 -24.40 -2.08
C GLN A 22 -12.39 -23.77 -0.94
N TYR A 23 -13.63 -23.37 -1.25
CA TYR A 23 -14.57 -22.82 -0.26
C TYR A 23 -15.10 -23.94 0.63
N PRO A 24 -15.05 -23.84 1.97
CA PRO A 24 -15.86 -24.69 2.83
C PRO A 24 -17.24 -24.05 3.08
N ALA A 25 -18.25 -24.91 3.05
CA ALA A 25 -19.64 -24.59 3.35
C ALA A 25 -19.84 -24.23 4.83
N VAL A 26 -20.68 -23.22 5.08
CA VAL A 26 -21.15 -22.83 6.41
C VAL A 26 -22.19 -23.81 6.93
N ALA A 27 -21.85 -24.55 8.00
CA ALA A 27 -22.80 -25.21 8.88
C ALA A 27 -22.86 -24.42 10.20
N GLY A 28 -24.08 -24.18 10.69
CA GLY A 28 -24.35 -23.29 11.81
C GLY A 28 -24.17 -23.89 13.21
N ALA A 29 -24.48 -23.01 14.16
CA ALA A 29 -24.82 -23.20 15.57
C ALA A 29 -23.74 -22.87 16.63
N ASP A 30 -24.17 -21.92 17.48
CA ASP A 30 -23.99 -21.78 18.92
C ASP A 30 -22.75 -21.10 19.56
N ALA A 31 -23.06 -19.91 20.09
CA ALA A 31 -22.71 -19.31 21.38
C ALA A 31 -21.56 -19.92 22.22
N MET A 32 -20.57 -19.08 22.55
CA MET A 32 -20.17 -18.78 23.93
C MET A 32 -19.22 -17.58 23.96
N GLY A 33 -19.39 -16.74 24.98
CA GLY A 33 -18.68 -15.47 25.14
C GLY A 33 -17.18 -15.61 25.35
N SER A 34 -16.45 -14.57 24.97
CA SER A 34 -15.09 -14.32 25.43
C SER A 34 -14.86 -12.82 25.48
N SER A 35 -14.64 -12.35 26.70
CA SER A 35 -14.19 -11.00 27.04
C SER A 35 -12.84 -10.72 26.39
N GLN A 36 -12.82 -9.82 25.41
CA GLN A 36 -11.57 -9.26 24.90
C GLN A 36 -11.09 -8.10 25.79
N PRO A 37 -9.79 -8.02 26.10
CA PRO A 37 -9.21 -6.86 26.77
C PRO A 37 -9.28 -5.65 25.82
N MET A 38 -9.65 -4.49 26.35
CA MET A 38 -9.69 -3.24 25.58
C MET A 38 -8.26 -2.84 25.21
N ASP A 39 -7.88 -3.13 23.97
CA ASP A 39 -6.75 -2.49 23.32
C ASP A 39 -7.00 -0.97 23.33
N SER A 40 -6.05 -0.21 23.85
CA SER A 40 -6.11 1.27 23.88
C SER A 40 -5.72 1.81 22.50
N GLY A 41 -6.46 1.37 21.48
CA GLY A 41 -6.43 1.94 20.15
C GLY A 41 -7.16 3.28 20.11
N ALA A 42 -6.76 4.14 19.18
CA ALA A 42 -7.45 5.39 18.90
C ALA A 42 -8.92 5.13 18.56
N THR A 43 -9.83 5.44 19.49
CA THR A 43 -11.27 5.35 19.23
C THR A 43 -11.69 6.58 18.43
N VAL A 44 -12.17 6.38 17.21
CA VAL A 44 -12.76 7.45 16.39
C VAL A 44 -13.88 8.15 17.20
N PRO A 45 -13.74 9.45 17.50
CA PRO A 45 -14.76 10.17 18.26
C PRO A 45 -16.06 10.36 17.48
N PRO A 46 -17.21 10.43 18.15
CA PRO A 46 -18.47 10.81 17.52
C PRO A 46 -18.37 12.14 16.77
N ALA A 47 -18.84 12.19 15.52
CA ALA A 47 -18.66 13.35 14.64
C ALA A 47 -19.39 14.63 15.14
N ASP A 48 -20.43 14.49 15.95
CA ASP A 48 -21.26 15.56 16.49
C ASP A 48 -20.57 16.40 17.57
N ILE A 49 -19.54 15.85 18.22
CA ILE A 49 -18.75 16.56 19.25
C ILE A 49 -17.48 17.20 18.70
N MET A 50 -17.15 16.94 17.44
CA MET A 50 -15.94 17.45 16.79
C MET A 50 -16.13 18.84 16.21
N ASP A 51 -15.03 19.60 16.14
CA ASP A 51 -15.09 20.96 15.61
C ASP A 51 -15.25 20.91 14.08
N ARG A 52 -16.02 21.84 13.52
CA ARG A 52 -16.09 22.01 12.07
C ARG A 52 -14.81 22.69 11.60
N VAL A 53 -13.96 21.93 10.92
CA VAL A 53 -12.73 22.43 10.31
C VAL A 53 -13.02 22.72 8.82
N PRO A 54 -12.83 23.97 8.36
CA PRO A 54 -12.98 24.32 6.94
C PRO A 54 -12.11 23.43 6.05
N GLY A 55 -12.66 22.90 4.96
CA GLY A 55 -11.97 22.01 4.02
C GLY A 55 -11.93 20.53 4.44
N TYR A 56 -12.51 20.19 5.59
CA TYR A 56 -12.61 18.83 6.13
C TYR A 56 -14.04 18.45 6.52
N GLU A 57 -15.05 19.09 5.92
CA GLU A 57 -16.46 18.91 6.24
C GLU A 57 -16.99 17.50 5.93
N GLY A 58 -16.26 16.72 5.12
CA GLY A 58 -16.56 15.34 4.73
C GLY A 58 -15.66 14.27 5.36
N MET A 59 -14.99 14.55 6.49
CA MET A 59 -14.15 13.55 7.18
C MET A 59 -14.90 12.23 7.43
N GLY A 60 -14.23 11.10 7.14
CA GLY A 60 -14.81 9.76 7.25
C GLY A 60 -15.62 9.28 6.03
N ALA A 61 -15.70 10.06 4.94
CA ALA A 61 -16.41 9.67 3.72
C ALA A 61 -15.62 8.77 2.75
N GLY A 62 -14.43 8.29 3.16
CA GLY A 62 -13.53 7.46 2.35
C GLY A 62 -12.36 8.25 1.77
N ASP A 63 -11.81 7.75 0.65
CA ASP A 63 -10.65 8.36 -0.01
C ASP A 63 -10.99 9.74 -0.60
N LEU A 64 -10.10 10.70 -0.35
CA LEU A 64 -10.21 12.07 -0.82
C LEU A 64 -9.71 12.16 -2.27
N PRO A 65 -10.47 12.77 -3.19
CA PRO A 65 -10.07 12.86 -4.58
C PRO A 65 -8.86 13.80 -4.74
N PRO A 66 -7.86 13.44 -5.56
CA PRO A 66 -6.74 14.32 -5.88
C PRO A 66 -7.21 15.58 -6.62
N PRO A 67 -6.45 16.68 -6.51
CA PRO A 67 -6.72 17.88 -7.31
C PRO A 67 -6.65 17.54 -8.79
N TYR A 68 -7.50 18.20 -9.60
CA TYR A 68 -7.51 17.98 -11.03
C TYR A 68 -6.12 18.30 -11.61
N PRO A 69 -5.43 17.34 -12.24
CA PRO A 69 -4.19 17.63 -12.94
C PRO A 69 -4.55 18.63 -14.04
N GLY A 70 -3.95 19.82 -13.98
CA GLY A 70 -4.14 20.84 -15.01
C GLY A 70 -3.84 20.30 -16.41
N PRO A 71 -4.14 21.07 -17.47
CA PRO A 71 -3.83 20.65 -18.82
C PRO A 71 -2.37 20.18 -18.90
N PRO A 72 -2.09 19.05 -19.58
CA PRO A 72 -0.74 18.51 -19.67
C PRO A 72 0.17 19.64 -20.12
N GLN A 73 1.14 19.99 -19.27
CA GLN A 73 2.17 20.91 -19.70
C GLN A 73 2.82 20.27 -20.92
N PRO A 74 3.05 21.01 -22.02
CA PRO A 74 3.76 20.46 -23.15
C PRO A 74 5.10 19.99 -22.62
N GLU A 75 5.22 18.68 -22.42
CA GLU A 75 6.46 18.05 -22.03
C GLU A 75 7.42 18.38 -23.15
N GLY A 76 8.27 19.39 -22.94
CA GLY A 76 9.24 19.80 -23.93
C GLY A 76 9.95 18.54 -24.36
N LEU A 77 9.87 18.23 -25.66
CA LEU A 77 10.35 16.99 -26.27
C LEU A 77 11.68 16.62 -25.60
N LYS A 78 11.64 15.72 -24.61
CA LYS A 78 12.87 15.23 -24.03
C LYS A 78 13.61 14.63 -25.22
N PRO A 79 14.86 15.05 -25.47
CA PRO A 79 15.60 14.53 -26.61
C PRO A 79 15.52 13.02 -26.50
N ARG A 80 14.95 12.39 -27.54
CA ARG A 80 14.92 10.93 -27.68
C ARG A 80 16.32 10.47 -27.30
N SER A 81 16.42 9.65 -26.26
CA SER A 81 17.71 9.06 -25.89
C SER A 81 18.34 8.56 -27.18
N PRO A 82 19.62 8.89 -27.46
CA PRO A 82 20.24 8.47 -28.71
C PRO A 82 19.97 6.98 -28.88
N ASP A 83 19.55 6.58 -30.08
CA ASP A 83 19.31 5.18 -30.40
C ASP A 83 20.58 4.42 -30.03
N ARG A 84 20.55 3.80 -28.85
CA ARG A 84 21.71 3.10 -28.31
C ARG A 84 21.86 1.89 -29.21
N GLU A 85 22.96 1.82 -29.94
CA GLU A 85 23.28 0.65 -30.73
C GLU A 85 23.58 -0.49 -29.74
N TRP A 86 22.57 -1.30 -29.45
CA TRP A 86 22.70 -2.43 -28.54
C TRP A 86 23.44 -3.54 -29.28
N GLN A 87 24.65 -3.85 -28.82
CA GLN A 87 25.34 -5.07 -29.24
C GLN A 87 24.69 -6.25 -28.51
N ILE A 88 23.80 -6.96 -29.20
CA ILE A 88 23.19 -8.18 -28.67
C ILE A 88 24.26 -9.27 -28.65
N PRO A 89 24.60 -9.86 -27.49
CA PRO A 89 25.46 -11.02 -27.45
C PRO A 89 24.76 -12.16 -28.19
N ALA A 90 25.33 -12.62 -29.30
CA ALA A 90 24.87 -13.84 -29.95
C ALA A 90 25.22 -15.03 -29.05
N ILE A 91 24.23 -15.87 -28.75
CA ILE A 91 24.48 -17.14 -28.06
C ILE A 91 25.05 -18.16 -29.04
N SER A 92 25.88 -19.07 -28.57
CA SER A 92 26.37 -20.18 -29.39
C SER A 92 25.28 -21.25 -29.55
N GLU A 93 25.41 -22.09 -30.58
CA GLU A 93 24.48 -23.20 -30.81
C GLU A 93 24.45 -24.19 -29.64
N GLU A 94 25.59 -24.43 -29.01
CA GLU A 94 25.70 -25.33 -27.86
C GLU A 94 24.88 -24.80 -26.68
N LEU A 95 24.99 -23.49 -26.40
CA LEU A 95 24.24 -22.84 -25.33
C LEU A 95 22.73 -22.80 -25.63
N ALA A 96 22.36 -22.54 -26.88
CA ALA A 96 20.96 -22.59 -27.32
C ALA A 96 20.35 -24.00 -27.14
N LYS A 97 21.11 -25.04 -27.48
CA LYS A 97 20.71 -26.45 -27.34
C LYS A 97 20.58 -26.85 -25.87
N GLU A 98 21.53 -26.44 -25.03
CA GLU A 98 21.51 -26.71 -23.59
C GLU A 98 20.28 -26.06 -22.92
N ALA A 99 20.02 -24.78 -23.20
CA ALA A 99 18.86 -24.07 -22.66
C ALA A 99 17.53 -24.71 -23.11
N LEU A 100 17.42 -25.14 -24.37
CA LEU A 100 16.24 -25.84 -24.87
C LEU A 100 16.08 -27.21 -24.20
N LEU A 101 17.18 -27.93 -23.95
CA LEU A 101 17.17 -29.21 -23.28
C LEU A 101 16.72 -29.07 -21.81
N GLU A 102 17.19 -28.04 -21.12
CA GLU A 102 16.76 -27.69 -19.77
C GLU A 102 15.26 -27.41 -19.73
N TYR A 103 14.76 -26.54 -20.64
CA TYR A 103 13.34 -26.25 -20.76
C TYR A 103 12.50 -27.51 -21.00
N VAL A 104 12.90 -28.36 -21.95
CA VAL A 104 12.22 -29.62 -22.26
C VAL A 104 12.23 -30.58 -21.07
N SER A 105 13.35 -30.66 -20.34
CA SER A 105 13.48 -31.52 -19.16
C SER A 105 12.58 -31.09 -17.99
N SER A 106 12.23 -29.80 -17.91
CA SER A 106 11.30 -29.27 -16.91
C SER A 106 9.84 -29.67 -17.15
N LYS A 107 9.50 -30.18 -18.33
CA LYS A 107 8.14 -30.58 -18.71
C LYS A 107 7.99 -32.10 -18.65
N CYS A 108 7.02 -32.59 -17.85
CA CYS A 108 6.81 -34.02 -17.52
C CYS A 108 6.80 -34.99 -18.70
N CYS A 109 6.47 -34.49 -19.88
CA CYS A 109 5.92 -35.27 -20.96
C CYS A 109 6.55 -34.88 -22.31
N TYR A 110 7.58 -34.02 -22.28
CA TYR A 110 8.35 -33.68 -23.48
C TYR A 110 9.49 -34.67 -23.63
N SER A 111 9.65 -35.23 -24.84
CA SER A 111 10.79 -36.07 -25.18
C SER A 111 12.04 -35.21 -25.35
N LYS A 112 13.18 -35.67 -24.84
CA LYS A 112 14.49 -35.02 -25.02
C LYS A 112 15.13 -35.32 -26.38
N LYS A 113 14.77 -36.45 -27.00
CA LYS A 113 15.35 -36.90 -28.28
C LYS A 113 15.34 -35.83 -29.39
N PRO A 114 14.25 -35.09 -29.62
CA PRO A 114 14.23 -34.05 -30.66
C PRO A 114 15.27 -32.96 -30.43
N VAL A 115 15.54 -32.59 -29.17
CA VAL A 115 16.55 -31.58 -28.84
C VAL A 115 17.96 -32.16 -28.95
N GLU A 116 18.17 -33.44 -28.68
CA GLU A 116 19.48 -34.09 -28.83
C GLU A 116 19.87 -34.24 -30.31
N GLU A 117 18.90 -34.58 -31.16
CA GLU A 117 19.10 -34.87 -32.58
C GLU A 117 18.93 -33.65 -33.50
N MET A 118 18.45 -32.50 -32.99
CA MET A 118 18.30 -31.30 -33.81
C MET A 118 19.64 -30.75 -34.30
N ILE A 119 19.61 -30.18 -35.50
CA ILE A 119 20.69 -29.45 -36.13
C ILE A 119 20.17 -28.04 -36.43
N PHE A 120 20.86 -27.00 -35.97
CA PHE A 120 20.52 -25.63 -36.32
C PHE A 120 20.84 -25.40 -37.79
N SER A 121 19.86 -24.96 -38.57
CA SER A 121 20.08 -24.56 -39.98
C SER A 121 20.48 -23.09 -40.08
N ASP A 122 19.94 -22.26 -39.20
CA ASP A 122 20.24 -20.84 -39.06
C ASP A 122 19.95 -20.42 -37.62
N LEU A 123 20.83 -19.61 -37.03
CA LEU A 123 20.69 -19.11 -35.66
C LEU A 123 20.82 -17.59 -35.68
N GLN A 124 19.67 -16.91 -35.70
CA GLN A 124 19.60 -15.45 -35.75
C GLN A 124 19.20 -14.86 -34.39
N SER A 125 19.93 -13.84 -33.96
CA SER A 125 19.59 -13.08 -32.76
C SER A 125 18.67 -11.91 -33.12
N HIS A 126 17.50 -11.85 -32.49
CA HIS A 126 16.54 -10.77 -32.68
C HIS A 126 16.36 -9.94 -31.40
N ASN A 127 16.07 -8.66 -31.56
CA ASN A 127 15.69 -7.78 -30.47
C ASN A 127 14.25 -8.08 -30.03
N THR A 128 14.05 -8.40 -28.76
CA THR A 128 12.73 -8.40 -28.13
C THR A 128 12.68 -7.28 -27.11
N PHE A 129 11.70 -6.39 -27.25
CA PHE A 129 11.44 -5.34 -26.24
C PHE A 129 10.45 -5.88 -25.22
N ARG A 130 10.88 -5.99 -23.96
CA ARG A 130 9.99 -6.21 -22.82
C ARG A 130 9.91 -4.92 -22.03
N TYR A 131 8.74 -4.30 -22.03
CA TYR A 131 8.47 -3.15 -21.16
C TYR A 131 7.67 -3.62 -19.95
N SER A 132 8.04 -3.14 -18.77
CA SER A 132 7.20 -3.20 -17.57
C SER A 132 6.69 -1.78 -17.33
N LEU A 133 5.37 -1.63 -17.22
CA LEU A 133 4.76 -0.38 -16.79
C LEU A 133 4.36 -0.56 -15.33
N GLU A 134 5.14 0.05 -14.45
CA GLU A 134 4.80 0.11 -13.03
C GLU A 134 4.25 1.49 -12.74
N THR A 135 3.03 1.52 -12.21
CA THR A 135 2.35 2.74 -11.79
C THR A 135 2.17 2.69 -10.28
N PHE A 136 2.50 3.77 -9.58
CA PHE A 136 2.14 3.95 -8.18
C PHE A 136 0.99 4.94 -8.08
N THR A 137 0.08 4.69 -7.14
CA THR A 137 -1.05 5.57 -6.84
C THR A 137 -1.00 5.98 -5.39
N GLU A 138 -1.36 7.23 -5.11
CA GLU A 138 -1.51 7.73 -3.75
C GLU A 138 -3.01 7.92 -3.46
N SER A 139 -3.48 7.38 -2.33
CA SER A 139 -4.78 7.70 -1.75
C SER A 139 -4.58 8.41 -0.42
N ARG A 140 -5.48 9.33 -0.09
CA ARG A 140 -5.48 10.04 1.19
C ARG A 140 -6.86 9.90 1.82
N SER A 141 -6.92 9.49 3.07
CA SER A 141 -8.13 9.50 3.89
C SER A 141 -7.90 10.33 5.14
N THR A 142 -8.99 10.81 5.75
CA THR A 142 -8.92 11.67 6.93
C THR A 142 -9.88 11.19 7.99
N GLU A 143 -9.34 10.98 9.19
CA GLU A 143 -10.08 10.51 10.34
C GLU A 143 -9.71 11.34 11.58
N TRP A 144 -10.65 11.42 12.51
CA TRP A 144 -10.38 12.04 13.80
C TRP A 144 -9.62 11.07 14.71
N ALA A 145 -8.49 11.54 15.23
CA ALA A 145 -7.74 10.85 16.27
C ALA A 145 -7.80 11.63 17.59
N SER A 146 -7.86 10.90 18.70
CA SER A 146 -7.83 11.49 20.05
C SER A 146 -6.71 10.91 20.88
N VAL A 147 -6.07 11.76 21.67
CA VAL A 147 -5.05 11.36 22.64
C VAL A 147 -5.34 12.01 24.00
N PRO A 148 -4.94 11.39 25.12
CA PRO A 148 -5.02 12.03 26.43
C PRO A 148 -4.26 13.36 26.45
N TYR A 149 -4.86 14.36 27.09
CA TYR A 149 -4.27 15.68 27.21
C TYR A 149 -3.20 15.67 28.33
N THR A 150 -1.93 15.80 27.95
CA THR A 150 -0.79 15.84 28.89
C THR A 150 -0.15 17.23 28.98
N GLY A 151 -0.90 18.27 28.59
CA GLY A 151 -0.40 19.65 28.51
C GLY A 151 0.12 20.06 27.14
N GLN A 152 -0.21 19.30 26.08
CA GLN A 152 0.14 19.69 24.71
C GLN A 152 -0.60 20.98 24.31
N VAL A 153 0.02 21.85 23.52
CA VAL A 153 -0.67 23.02 22.98
C VAL A 153 -1.57 22.57 21.84
N ALA A 154 -2.88 22.85 21.93
CA ALA A 154 -3.77 22.72 20.80
C ALA A 154 -3.46 23.82 19.78
N ASP A 155 -3.31 23.44 18.52
CA ASP A 155 -2.90 24.32 17.42
C ASP A 155 -4.06 24.79 16.54
N GLY A 156 -5.30 24.37 16.83
CA GLY A 156 -6.49 24.65 16.02
C GLY A 156 -6.83 26.14 15.87
N TYR A 157 -6.31 27.00 16.74
CA TYR A 157 -6.49 28.46 16.67
C TYR A 157 -5.26 29.19 16.10
N MET A 158 -4.18 28.46 15.78
CA MET A 158 -2.91 29.05 15.37
C MET A 158 -2.81 29.31 13.86
N GLY A 159 -3.84 28.97 13.09
CA GLY A 159 -3.85 29.14 11.64
C GLY A 159 -5.08 28.53 10.98
N ALA A 160 -5.13 28.62 9.64
CA ALA A 160 -6.09 27.87 8.85
C ALA A 160 -5.54 26.47 8.57
N ALA A 161 -6.39 25.45 8.64
CA ALA A 161 -6.00 24.10 8.26
C ALA A 161 -5.68 24.05 6.76
N PRO A 162 -4.56 23.43 6.35
CA PRO A 162 -4.23 23.24 4.93
C PRO A 162 -5.22 22.26 4.28
N GLY A 163 -5.32 22.25 2.95
CA GLY A 163 -6.08 21.21 2.27
C GLY A 163 -5.43 19.82 2.43
N PRO A 164 -6.19 18.72 2.31
CA PRO A 164 -5.65 17.37 2.46
C PRO A 164 -4.47 17.04 1.53
N TRP A 165 -4.47 17.60 0.32
CA TRP A 165 -3.40 17.43 -0.68
C TRP A 165 -2.25 18.43 -0.55
N ASP A 166 -2.43 19.49 0.22
CA ASP A 166 -1.39 20.50 0.50
C ASP A 166 -0.43 20.05 1.62
N ILE A 167 -0.78 18.98 2.34
CA ILE A 167 0.07 18.38 3.37
C ILE A 167 1.24 17.65 2.71
N ALA A 168 2.46 18.08 3.04
CA ALA A 168 3.66 17.42 2.58
C ALA A 168 3.85 16.06 3.28
N VAL A 169 3.81 14.98 2.51
CA VAL A 169 4.10 13.62 2.97
C VAL A 169 5.38 13.15 2.25
N PRO A 170 6.40 12.63 2.96
CA PRO A 170 7.61 12.18 2.30
C PRO A 170 7.31 11.03 1.35
N VAL A 171 7.69 11.18 0.09
CA VAL A 171 7.48 10.18 -0.97
C VAL A 171 8.33 8.93 -0.65
N PRO A 172 7.74 7.72 -0.66
CA PRO A 172 8.49 6.48 -0.44
C PRO A 172 9.46 6.20 -1.60
N ALA A 173 10.30 5.18 -1.43
CA ALA A 173 11.10 4.66 -2.54
C ALA A 173 10.17 4.23 -3.69
N MET A 174 10.62 4.41 -4.93
CA MET A 174 9.82 4.05 -6.10
C MET A 174 9.44 2.57 -6.05
N PHE A 175 8.18 2.27 -6.38
CA PHE A 175 7.62 0.91 -6.44
C PHE A 175 7.62 0.15 -5.10
N GLN A 176 7.57 0.88 -3.99
CA GLN A 176 7.36 0.31 -2.65
C GLN A 176 6.08 0.84 -2.03
N ASP A 177 5.23 -0.07 -1.56
CA ASP A 177 4.01 0.27 -0.85
C ASP A 177 4.31 0.91 0.50
N ASN A 178 3.57 1.97 0.84
CA ASN A 178 3.76 2.66 2.09
C ASN A 178 2.46 3.32 2.58
N THR A 179 2.21 3.23 3.88
CA THR A 179 1.10 3.92 4.56
C THR A 179 1.67 4.83 5.64
N LYS A 180 1.25 6.10 5.66
CA LYS A 180 1.66 7.09 6.68
C LYS A 180 0.46 7.78 7.29
N GLU A 181 0.43 7.82 8.61
CA GLU A 181 -0.50 8.65 9.36
C GLU A 181 0.16 9.99 9.67
N VAL A 182 -0.46 11.09 9.24
CA VAL A 182 0.06 12.45 9.43
C VAL A 182 -1.01 13.28 10.12
N ARG A 183 -0.63 13.93 11.22
CA ARG A 183 -1.51 14.89 11.89
C ARG A 183 -1.71 16.12 11.01
N ILE A 184 -2.97 16.50 10.81
CA ILE A 184 -3.31 17.72 10.05
C ILE A 184 -2.99 18.96 10.92
N PRO A 185 -2.13 19.87 10.46
CA PRO A 185 -1.82 21.11 11.19
C PRO A 185 -3.06 21.97 11.40
N HIS A 186 -3.10 22.70 12.52
CA HIS A 186 -4.17 23.66 12.83
C HIS A 186 -5.58 23.05 12.93
N THR A 187 -5.68 21.78 13.30
CA THR A 187 -6.98 21.09 13.48
C THR A 187 -7.20 20.58 14.89
N SER A 188 -6.20 20.70 15.77
CA SER A 188 -6.33 20.10 17.09
C SER A 188 -7.06 20.99 18.09
N SER A 189 -7.88 20.34 18.91
CA SER A 189 -8.60 20.98 20.00
C SER A 189 -8.60 20.09 21.24
N VAL A 190 -8.68 20.73 22.41
CA VAL A 190 -8.80 20.03 23.70
C VAL A 190 -10.27 19.85 24.02
N LYS A 191 -10.74 18.60 24.06
CA LYS A 191 -12.10 18.28 24.50
C LYS A 191 -12.12 18.03 26.00
N MET A 192 -12.80 18.90 26.73
CA MET A 192 -12.98 18.79 28.19
C MET A 192 -13.94 17.67 28.60
N ARG A 193 -14.79 17.19 27.67
CA ARG A 193 -15.76 16.12 27.92
C ARG A 193 -15.19 14.79 27.44
N CYS A 194 -15.45 13.72 28.19
CA CYS A 194 -15.14 12.36 27.78
C CYS A 194 -15.90 12.06 26.49
N MET A 195 -15.18 11.65 25.44
CA MET A 195 -15.76 11.42 24.11
C MET A 195 -16.69 10.21 24.05
N VAL A 196 -16.54 9.26 24.98
CA VAL A 196 -17.32 8.02 25.01
C VAL A 196 -18.69 8.22 25.66
N CYS A 197 -18.77 9.00 26.75
CA CYS A 197 -20.03 9.28 27.45
C CYS A 197 -20.54 10.71 27.23
N ASN A 198 -19.86 11.51 26.40
CA ASN A 198 -20.15 12.92 26.14
C ASN A 198 -20.37 13.77 27.42
N GLY A 199 -19.57 13.53 28.46
CA GLY A 199 -19.69 14.26 29.73
C GLY A 199 -20.65 13.67 30.76
N VAL A 200 -21.43 12.65 30.42
CA VAL A 200 -22.48 12.09 31.31
C VAL A 200 -21.89 11.26 32.46
N GLY A 201 -20.72 10.65 32.24
CA GLY A 201 -20.10 9.75 33.22
C GLY A 201 -20.65 8.32 33.21
N SER A 202 -21.69 8.02 32.43
CA SER A 202 -22.24 6.66 32.24
C SER A 202 -22.51 6.38 30.76
N ILE A 203 -22.66 5.11 30.39
CA ILE A 203 -23.00 4.67 29.04
C ILE A 203 -24.13 3.63 29.10
N HIS A 204 -24.79 3.33 27.99
CA HIS A 204 -25.85 2.32 27.97
C HIS A 204 -25.30 0.97 28.48
N GLY A 205 -25.98 0.37 29.47
CA GLY A 205 -25.54 -0.87 30.10
C GLY A 205 -24.45 -0.73 31.19
N SER A 206 -23.91 0.47 31.46
CA SER A 206 -22.96 0.67 32.56
C SER A 206 -23.18 1.97 33.33
N ARG A 207 -23.27 1.86 34.66
CA ARG A 207 -23.39 3.01 35.58
C ARG A 207 -22.15 3.91 35.61
N ARG A 208 -21.00 3.40 35.18
CA ARG A 208 -19.75 4.17 35.09
C ARG A 208 -19.14 3.98 33.70
N CYS A 209 -18.85 5.09 33.05
CA CYS A 209 -18.14 5.08 31.78
C CYS A 209 -16.72 4.54 32.00
N PRO A 210 -16.27 3.51 31.26
CA PRO A 210 -14.95 2.92 31.42
C PRO A 210 -13.82 3.91 31.08
N CYS A 211 -14.08 4.89 30.22
CA CYS A 211 -13.09 5.86 29.78
C CYS A 211 -12.82 6.98 30.80
N CYS A 212 -13.83 7.44 31.55
CA CYS A 212 -13.69 8.53 32.55
C CYS A 212 -14.00 8.12 33.99
N SER A 213 -14.24 6.83 34.24
CA SER A 213 -14.57 6.26 35.55
C SER A 213 -15.75 6.93 36.28
N GLY A 214 -16.67 7.54 35.54
CA GLY A 214 -17.82 8.27 36.12
C GLY A 214 -17.67 9.78 36.19
N ASN A 215 -16.48 10.33 35.93
CA ASN A 215 -16.22 11.76 36.11
C ASN A 215 -16.73 12.64 34.96
N GLY A 216 -17.16 12.05 33.84
CA GLY A 216 -17.56 12.79 32.64
C GLY A 216 -16.41 13.47 31.90
N GLN A 217 -15.22 13.53 32.49
CA GLN A 217 -14.01 14.13 31.92
C GLN A 217 -12.85 13.15 32.06
N VAL A 218 -12.02 13.05 31.03
CA VAL A 218 -10.76 12.30 31.06
C VAL A 218 -9.69 13.33 31.40
N ARG A 219 -8.98 13.11 32.51
CA ARG A 219 -7.88 13.99 32.95
C ARG A 219 -6.63 13.71 32.14
#